data_AF-A0A7W0EJM1-F1
#
_entry.id   AF-A0A7W0EJM1-F1
#
_cell.length_a   1.000
_cell.length_b   1.000
_cell.length_c   1.000
_cell.angle_alpha   90.00
_cell.angle_beta   90.00
_cell.angle_gamma   90.00
#
_symmetry.space_group_name_H-M   'P 1'
#
loop_
_entity.id
_entity.type
_entity.pdbx_description
1 polymer ?
#
loop_
_entity_poly.entity_id
_entity_poly.type
_entity_poly.pdbx_seq_one_letter_code
_entity_poly.pdbx_strand_id
1 'polypeptide(L)'
;MLSIATLLYPRGASDLLFLPFSEGSVLFLPGTRRIWTLNHTASVIWCLVGDDPNVDDISSRLSSIYGISLEQARVDTGLVLQVLHEAQLVDTTFIESDTKSNEFDPVPTQSDCALVRAPQGVDRFLISTTGHSIAFCSFDCKVAREYKSALHAFFVSSLDRPVDTTLLLFPSADASSSEHFDIYVNGRCYYYGIHEECLLPILLGVTFTRITESLTDRLLFHSAVLEKNNRAILFPGDAGAGKTTLAATLARKGYSFFADELALLEPNKGLIAPLPLPMSIKTSGVEVLRQLYPVLDQVPVYKRADGKNVKILPPILNTIFNLNLQIEPAVIVFPRYDLSAATQISPLSKAETISRLVSVCSSSRPLVEQDIAAMIRLVDENPCYEAVYSDINTVYEFLEQGAY
;
A
#
# COMPACT_ATOMS: atom_id res chain seq x y z
N MET A 1 -0.68 22.67 -31.07
CA MET A 1 -0.97 21.65 -30.04
C MET A 1 -2.43 21.79 -29.65
N LEU A 2 -3.30 20.90 -30.13
CA LEU A 2 -4.64 20.76 -29.56
C LEU A 2 -4.46 20.14 -28.17
N SER A 3 -5.00 20.77 -27.12
CA SER A 3 -5.03 20.13 -25.80
C SER A 3 -5.95 18.91 -25.86
N ILE A 4 -5.63 17.83 -25.14
CA ILE A 4 -6.50 16.64 -25.03
C ILE A 4 -7.94 17.03 -24.64
N ALA A 5 -8.11 18.13 -23.88
CA ALA A 5 -9.41 18.65 -23.49
C ALA A 5 -10.33 19.08 -24.68
N THR A 6 -9.80 19.19 -25.90
CA THR A 6 -10.56 19.59 -27.10
C THR A 6 -11.05 18.40 -27.92
N LEU A 7 -10.63 17.17 -27.61
CA LEU A 7 -11.14 15.94 -28.22
C LEU A 7 -12.33 15.45 -27.37
N LEU A 8 -13.54 15.62 -27.92
CA LEU A 8 -14.81 15.24 -27.30
C LEU A 8 -14.83 13.75 -26.91
N TYR A 9 -15.43 13.46 -25.75
CA TYR A 9 -15.63 12.14 -25.14
C TYR A 9 -16.05 11.04 -26.14
N PRO A 10 -15.33 9.90 -26.20
CA PRO A 10 -15.86 8.70 -26.83
C PRO A 10 -16.99 8.13 -25.96
N ARG A 11 -18.17 7.90 -26.54
CA ARG A 11 -19.31 7.25 -25.86
C ARG A 11 -19.17 5.72 -25.93
N GLY A 12 -18.12 5.15 -25.35
CA GLY A 12 -17.96 3.71 -25.16
C GLY A 12 -18.16 3.34 -23.69
N ALA A 13 -19.24 2.59 -23.39
CA ALA A 13 -19.76 2.26 -22.05
C ALA A 13 -20.12 3.49 -21.19
N SER A 14 -21.42 3.74 -20.96
CA SER A 14 -21.97 4.96 -20.32
C SER A 14 -21.40 5.32 -18.95
N ASP A 15 -20.65 4.41 -18.32
CA ASP A 15 -20.23 4.49 -16.93
C ASP A 15 -18.70 4.64 -16.79
N LEU A 16 -17.93 4.64 -17.88
CA LEU A 16 -16.46 4.79 -17.83
C LEU A 16 -16.05 6.27 -17.78
N LEU A 17 -15.27 6.64 -16.77
CA LEU A 17 -14.69 7.97 -16.64
C LEU A 17 -13.34 8.06 -17.35
N PHE A 18 -13.11 9.19 -18.01
CA PHE A 18 -11.84 9.58 -18.63
C PHE A 18 -11.24 10.76 -17.85
N LEU A 19 -10.10 10.54 -17.20
CA LEU A 19 -9.44 11.49 -16.31
C LEU A 19 -8.04 11.84 -16.85
N PRO A 20 -7.87 12.98 -17.54
CA PRO A 20 -6.58 13.36 -18.12
C PRO A 20 -5.56 13.81 -17.06
N PHE A 21 -4.28 13.61 -17.36
CA PHE A 21 -3.14 14.10 -16.58
C PHE A 21 -2.00 14.56 -17.51
N SER A 22 -0.89 15.06 -16.97
CA SER A 22 0.13 15.76 -17.76
C SER A 22 0.74 14.95 -18.91
N GLU A 23 0.82 13.62 -18.80
CA GLU A 23 1.44 12.74 -19.80
C GLU A 23 0.50 11.64 -20.33
N GLY A 24 -0.81 11.76 -20.11
CA GLY A 24 -1.77 10.72 -20.51
C GLY A 24 -3.16 10.89 -19.93
N SER A 25 -3.84 9.77 -19.71
CA SER A 25 -5.15 9.72 -19.07
C SER A 25 -5.36 8.42 -18.32
N VAL A 26 -6.29 8.44 -17.37
CA VAL A 26 -6.78 7.25 -16.69
C VAL A 26 -8.21 6.98 -17.13
N LEU A 27 -8.48 5.75 -17.58
CA LEU A 27 -9.82 5.22 -17.69
C LEU A 27 -10.20 4.56 -16.38
N PHE A 28 -11.40 4.84 -15.89
CA PHE A 28 -11.83 4.33 -14.59
C PHE A 28 -13.31 4.00 -14.59
N LEU A 29 -13.68 2.84 -14.03
CA LEU A 29 -15.07 2.46 -13.81
C LEU A 29 -15.46 2.72 -12.35
N PRO A 30 -16.26 3.76 -12.04
CA PRO A 30 -16.64 4.12 -10.67
C PRO A 30 -17.32 3.00 -9.91
N GLY A 31 -17.07 2.93 -8.60
CA GLY A 31 -17.60 1.86 -7.75
C GLY A 31 -16.90 0.51 -7.97
N THR A 32 -15.83 0.47 -8.75
CA THR A 32 -14.98 -0.72 -8.92
C THR A 32 -13.52 -0.39 -8.59
N ARG A 33 -12.62 -1.36 -8.79
CA ARG A 33 -11.16 -1.17 -8.74
C ARG A 33 -10.54 -1.29 -10.14
N ARG A 34 -11.35 -1.20 -11.20
CA ARG A 34 -10.88 -1.30 -12.59
C ARG A 34 -10.37 0.07 -13.06
N ILE A 35 -9.05 0.16 -13.22
CA ILE A 35 -8.33 1.36 -13.62
C ILE A 35 -7.40 0.97 -14.78
N TRP A 36 -7.37 1.77 -15.84
CA TRP A 36 -6.42 1.61 -16.93
C TRP A 36 -5.67 2.91 -17.14
N THR A 37 -4.35 2.83 -17.12
CA THR A 37 -3.49 3.98 -17.37
C THR A 37 -3.10 4.01 -18.83
N LEU A 38 -3.44 5.10 -19.51
CA LEU A 38 -3.10 5.34 -20.89
C LEU A 38 -1.99 6.37 -20.95
N ASN A 39 -0.92 6.06 -21.69
CA ASN A 39 0.05 7.08 -22.07
C ASN A 39 -0.59 8.08 -23.07
N HIS A 40 0.16 9.10 -23.45
CA HIS A 40 -0.32 10.16 -24.34
C HIS A 40 -0.88 9.63 -25.67
N THR A 41 -0.15 8.75 -26.36
CA THR A 41 -0.58 8.15 -27.64
C THR A 41 -1.86 7.33 -27.48
N ALA A 42 -1.93 6.47 -26.46
CA ALA A 42 -3.10 5.65 -26.19
C ALA A 42 -4.33 6.49 -25.81
N SER A 43 -4.11 7.62 -25.12
CA SER A 43 -5.19 8.56 -24.78
C SER A 43 -5.80 9.21 -26.02
N VAL A 44 -4.97 9.61 -26.98
CA VAL A 44 -5.46 10.18 -28.25
C VAL A 44 -6.19 9.12 -29.07
N ILE A 45 -5.62 7.91 -29.17
CA ILE A 45 -6.29 6.79 -29.86
C ILE A 45 -7.64 6.51 -29.21
N TRP A 46 -7.72 6.42 -27.88
CA TRP A 46 -8.98 6.25 -27.15
C TRP A 46 -10.02 7.30 -27.52
N CYS A 47 -9.65 8.58 -27.57
CA CYS A 47 -10.58 9.64 -27.98
C CYS A 47 -10.99 9.58 -29.46
N LEU A 48 -10.24 8.88 -30.32
CA LEU A 48 -10.56 8.65 -31.73
C LEU A 48 -11.36 7.34 -31.94
N VAL A 49 -11.37 6.44 -30.96
CA VAL A 49 -12.20 5.24 -30.98
C VAL A 49 -13.67 5.67 -30.82
N GLY A 50 -14.42 5.58 -31.91
CA GLY A 50 -15.88 5.68 -31.90
C GLY A 50 -16.53 4.30 -31.66
N ASP A 51 -17.82 4.19 -32.01
CA ASP A 51 -18.59 2.94 -31.84
C ASP A 51 -18.13 1.81 -32.81
N ASP A 52 -17.46 2.16 -33.91
CA ASP A 52 -16.89 1.22 -34.89
C ASP A 52 -15.46 1.67 -35.28
N PRO A 53 -14.42 1.16 -34.62
CA PRO A 53 -13.06 1.65 -34.80
C PRO A 53 -12.47 1.22 -36.14
N ASN A 54 -12.36 2.16 -37.08
CA ASN A 54 -11.59 1.97 -38.31
C ASN A 54 -10.11 2.33 -38.10
N VAL A 55 -9.25 1.31 -38.07
CA VAL A 55 -7.79 1.45 -37.89
C VAL A 55 -7.18 2.46 -38.86
N ASP A 56 -7.62 2.50 -40.11
CA ASP A 56 -7.06 3.39 -41.13
C ASP A 56 -7.41 4.86 -40.91
N ASP A 57 -8.63 5.17 -40.46
CA ASP A 57 -9.02 6.56 -40.12
C ASP A 57 -8.27 7.04 -38.87
N ILE A 58 -8.25 6.21 -37.81
CA ILE A 58 -7.52 6.52 -36.57
C ILE A 58 -6.04 6.74 -36.86
N SER A 59 -5.41 5.85 -37.64
CA SER A 59 -3.99 5.97 -38.02
C SER A 59 -3.71 7.21 -38.85
N SER A 60 -4.59 7.57 -39.78
CA SER A 60 -4.45 8.78 -40.61
C SER A 60 -4.50 10.04 -39.75
N ARG A 61 -5.43 10.10 -38.78
CA ARG A 61 -5.52 11.21 -37.82
C ARG A 61 -4.33 11.25 -36.88
N LEU A 62 -3.89 10.10 -36.35
CA LEU A 62 -2.74 9.99 -35.48
C LEU A 62 -1.45 10.47 -36.18
N SER A 63 -1.25 10.04 -37.44
CA SER A 63 -0.16 10.51 -38.31
C SER A 63 -0.19 12.03 -38.50
N SER A 64 -1.38 12.62 -38.74
CA SER A 64 -1.55 14.07 -38.85
C SER A 64 -1.30 14.82 -37.54
N ILE A 65 -1.66 14.24 -36.39
CA ILE A 65 -1.52 14.89 -35.06
C ILE A 65 -0.05 14.93 -34.64
N TYR A 66 0.66 13.82 -34.80
CA TYR A 66 2.04 13.67 -34.32
C TYR A 66 3.12 13.89 -35.40
N GLY A 67 2.73 14.01 -36.68
CA GLY A 67 3.68 14.17 -37.79
C GLY A 67 4.52 12.91 -38.05
N ILE A 68 4.02 11.74 -37.69
CA ILE A 68 4.67 10.43 -37.89
C ILE A 68 4.23 9.78 -39.21
N SER A 69 4.97 8.78 -39.69
CA SER A 69 4.56 8.04 -40.90
C SER A 69 3.24 7.30 -40.67
N LEU A 70 2.44 7.14 -41.72
CA LEU A 70 1.20 6.36 -41.65
C LEU A 70 1.46 4.90 -41.25
N GLU A 71 2.62 4.35 -41.62
CA GLU A 71 3.04 3.01 -41.22
C GLU A 71 3.24 2.91 -39.70
N GLN A 72 3.99 3.84 -39.11
CA GLN A 72 4.17 3.87 -37.65
C GLN A 72 2.83 4.10 -36.93
N ALA A 73 2.01 5.03 -37.44
CA ALA A 73 0.70 5.30 -36.87
C ALA A 73 -0.23 4.08 -36.89
N ARG A 74 -0.17 3.24 -37.94
CA ARG A 74 -0.90 1.97 -38.02
C ARG A 74 -0.42 0.95 -36.99
N VAL A 75 0.90 0.84 -36.81
CA VAL A 75 1.48 -0.05 -35.78
C VAL A 75 1.02 0.39 -34.38
N ASP A 76 1.17 1.67 -34.05
CA ASP A 76 0.78 2.21 -32.73
C ASP A 76 -0.72 2.06 -32.48
N THR A 77 -1.55 2.37 -33.49
CA THR A 77 -3.00 2.20 -33.42
C THR A 77 -3.39 0.75 -33.19
N GLY A 78 -2.80 -0.18 -33.95
CA GLY A 78 -3.06 -1.62 -33.81
C GLY A 78 -2.71 -2.15 -32.42
N LEU A 79 -1.54 -1.78 -31.88
CA LEU A 79 -1.11 -2.18 -30.54
C LEU A 79 -2.06 -1.67 -29.45
N VAL A 80 -2.47 -0.40 -29.53
CA VAL A 80 -3.39 0.18 -28.53
C VAL A 80 -4.77 -0.46 -28.63
N LEU A 81 -5.32 -0.63 -29.83
CA LEU A 81 -6.63 -1.29 -30.00
C LEU A 81 -6.62 -2.73 -29.51
N GLN A 82 -5.51 -3.46 -29.71
CA GLN A 82 -5.34 -4.80 -29.14
C GLN A 82 -5.43 -4.76 -27.61
N VAL A 83 -4.68 -3.87 -26.95
CA VAL A 83 -4.71 -3.74 -25.47
C VAL A 83 -6.11 -3.37 -24.98
N LEU A 84 -6.79 -2.45 -25.67
CA LEU A 84 -8.15 -2.03 -25.32
C LEU A 84 -9.17 -3.17 -25.49
N HIS A 85 -9.01 -3.99 -26.53
CA HIS A 85 -9.84 -5.17 -26.76
C HIS A 85 -9.58 -6.25 -25.70
N GLU A 86 -8.32 -6.56 -25.37
CA GLU A 86 -7.95 -7.48 -24.30
C GLU A 86 -8.49 -7.03 -22.93
N ALA A 87 -8.56 -5.71 -22.70
CA ALA A 87 -9.17 -5.11 -21.53
C ALA A 87 -10.72 -5.12 -21.53
N GLN A 88 -11.34 -5.62 -22.61
CA GLN A 88 -12.78 -5.59 -22.89
C GLN A 88 -13.37 -4.17 -22.87
N LEU A 89 -12.60 -3.19 -23.34
CA LEU A 89 -13.03 -1.78 -23.41
C LEU A 89 -13.70 -1.42 -24.74
N VAL A 90 -13.50 -2.23 -25.79
CA VAL A 90 -13.91 -1.88 -27.18
C VAL A 90 -14.73 -3.00 -27.87
N ASP A 91 -15.13 -4.06 -27.14
CA ASP A 91 -16.10 -5.05 -27.65
C ASP A 91 -16.97 -5.57 -26.49
N THR A 92 -18.28 -5.33 -26.55
CA THR A 92 -19.21 -5.60 -25.46
C THR A 92 -19.58 -7.08 -25.36
N THR A 93 -18.79 -7.85 -24.64
CA THR A 93 -19.30 -8.94 -23.79
C THR A 93 -18.59 -8.86 -22.45
N PHE A 94 -19.23 -8.23 -21.47
CA PHE A 94 -18.73 -8.19 -20.08
C PHE A 94 -18.68 -9.62 -19.55
N ILE A 95 -17.49 -10.18 -19.42
CA ILE A 95 -17.26 -11.38 -18.62
C ILE A 95 -16.45 -10.93 -17.41
N GLU A 96 -17.09 -10.92 -16.24
CA GLU A 96 -16.41 -10.75 -14.96
C GLU A 96 -15.36 -11.85 -14.80
N SER A 97 -14.08 -11.51 -15.00
CA SER A 97 -12.97 -12.35 -14.57
C SER A 97 -12.35 -11.73 -13.33
N ASP A 98 -12.82 -12.18 -12.17
CA ASP A 98 -12.09 -12.05 -10.91
C ASP A 98 -10.71 -12.69 -11.06
N THR A 99 -9.66 -11.87 -11.01
CA THR A 99 -8.30 -12.37 -10.90
C THR A 99 -7.61 -11.82 -9.66
N LYS A 100 -7.47 -12.75 -8.72
CA LYS A 100 -6.45 -12.87 -7.66
C LYS A 100 -6.38 -11.71 -6.68
N SER A 101 -7.29 -11.77 -5.71
CA SER A 101 -6.96 -11.45 -4.32
C SER A 101 -5.71 -12.25 -3.91
N ASN A 102 -4.65 -11.57 -3.49
CA ASN A 102 -3.74 -12.16 -2.52
C ASN A 102 -4.52 -12.23 -1.21
N GLU A 103 -5.27 -13.32 -1.01
CA GLU A 103 -5.95 -13.62 0.25
C GLU A 103 -4.89 -13.77 1.35
N PHE A 104 -4.76 -12.71 2.15
CA PHE A 104 -4.26 -12.77 3.51
C PHE A 104 -5.39 -12.56 4.53
N ASP A 105 -6.63 -12.86 4.12
CA ASP A 105 -7.73 -13.05 5.05
C ASP A 105 -7.91 -14.55 5.26
N PRO A 106 -7.64 -15.08 6.46
CA PRO A 106 -8.31 -16.30 6.85
C PRO A 106 -9.80 -15.96 6.87
N VAL A 107 -10.55 -16.65 6.03
CA VAL A 107 -11.99 -16.76 6.19
C VAL A 107 -12.21 -17.19 7.65
N PRO A 108 -12.91 -16.39 8.48
CA PRO A 108 -13.17 -16.79 9.85
C PRO A 108 -13.87 -18.14 9.81
N THR A 109 -13.28 -19.16 10.45
CA THR A 109 -14.02 -20.37 10.75
C THR A 109 -15.17 -19.96 11.65
N GLN A 110 -16.36 -19.82 11.07
CA GLN A 110 -17.59 -19.62 11.83
C GLN A 110 -17.83 -20.87 12.67
N SER A 111 -17.25 -20.91 13.86
CA SER A 111 -17.78 -21.71 14.94
C SER A 111 -18.89 -20.88 15.60
N ASP A 112 -20.03 -21.53 15.88
CA ASP A 112 -21.10 -21.00 16.73
C ASP A 112 -20.63 -20.90 18.20
N CYS A 113 -19.52 -20.20 18.45
CA CYS A 113 -19.00 -19.96 19.78
C CYS A 113 -19.76 -18.80 20.43
N ALA A 114 -20.16 -19.00 21.69
CA ALA A 114 -20.76 -17.95 22.51
C ALA A 114 -19.84 -16.72 22.59
N LEU A 115 -20.43 -15.52 22.62
CA LEU A 115 -19.68 -14.27 22.75
C LEU A 115 -18.88 -14.25 24.06
N VAL A 116 -17.55 -14.17 23.96
CA VAL A 116 -16.66 -14.03 25.11
C VAL A 116 -16.52 -12.56 25.49
N ARG A 117 -16.76 -12.24 26.76
CA ARG A 117 -16.57 -10.87 27.30
C ARG A 117 -15.17 -10.72 27.88
N ALA A 118 -14.65 -9.49 27.83
CA ALA A 118 -13.40 -9.15 28.50
C ALA A 118 -13.51 -9.42 30.02
N PRO A 119 -12.65 -10.28 30.59
CA PRO A 119 -12.67 -10.60 32.01
C PRO A 119 -12.10 -9.45 32.87
N GLN A 120 -12.40 -9.47 34.17
CA GLN A 120 -11.82 -8.53 35.14
C GLN A 120 -10.42 -9.01 35.58
N GLY A 121 -9.49 -8.09 35.86
CA GLY A 121 -8.18 -8.41 36.45
C GLY A 121 -7.08 -8.85 35.48
N VAL A 122 -7.26 -8.66 34.17
CA VAL A 122 -6.26 -8.95 33.12
C VAL A 122 -5.53 -7.68 32.67
N ASP A 123 -4.31 -7.86 32.14
CA ASP A 123 -3.57 -6.76 31.50
C ASP A 123 -4.39 -6.22 30.33
N ARG A 124 -4.77 -4.95 30.45
CA ARG A 124 -5.58 -4.24 29.46
C ARG A 124 -4.91 -2.94 29.08
N PHE A 125 -4.83 -2.69 27.78
CA PHE A 125 -4.39 -1.40 27.25
C PHE A 125 -5.17 -1.03 25.99
N LEU A 126 -5.16 0.27 25.70
CA LEU A 126 -5.77 0.84 24.52
C LEU A 126 -4.70 1.27 23.53
N ILE A 127 -4.92 0.90 22.27
CA ILE A 127 -4.17 1.37 21.11
C ILE A 127 -5.13 2.25 20.33
N SER A 128 -4.70 3.47 19.98
CA SER A 128 -5.44 4.35 19.08
C SER A 128 -4.57 4.66 17.88
N THR A 129 -5.10 4.38 16.69
CA THR A 129 -4.48 4.71 15.40
C THR A 129 -5.29 5.82 14.73
N THR A 130 -4.95 6.14 13.48
CA THR A 130 -5.73 7.07 12.64
C THR A 130 -7.13 6.52 12.42
N GLY A 131 -8.11 7.00 13.20
CA GLY A 131 -9.54 6.68 13.01
C GLY A 131 -10.03 5.38 13.66
N HIS A 132 -9.19 4.64 14.38
CA HIS A 132 -9.58 3.36 15.00
C HIS A 132 -9.01 3.18 16.41
N SER A 133 -9.81 2.61 17.31
CA SER A 133 -9.41 2.32 18.68
C SER A 133 -9.56 0.82 19.00
N ILE A 134 -8.48 0.21 19.49
CA ILE A 134 -8.41 -1.21 19.81
C ILE A 134 -8.13 -1.36 21.31
N ALA A 135 -9.02 -2.07 22.02
CA ALA A 135 -8.76 -2.56 23.36
C ALA A 135 -8.18 -3.97 23.29
N PHE A 136 -6.96 -4.15 23.78
CA PHE A 136 -6.33 -5.47 23.90
C PHE A 136 -6.40 -5.97 25.34
N CYS A 137 -6.77 -7.23 25.51
CA CYS A 137 -6.78 -7.92 26.80
C CYS A 137 -6.10 -9.29 26.65
N SER A 138 -5.19 -9.62 27.57
CA SER A 138 -4.50 -10.92 27.59
C SER A 138 -4.34 -11.43 29.02
N PHE A 139 -4.42 -12.75 29.19
CA PHE A 139 -4.02 -13.43 30.44
C PHE A 139 -2.52 -13.69 30.54
N ASP A 140 -1.82 -13.63 29.40
CA ASP A 140 -0.38 -13.83 29.33
C ASP A 140 0.34 -12.48 29.33
N CYS A 141 1.10 -12.22 30.39
CA CYS A 141 1.82 -10.96 30.60
C CYS A 141 3.06 -10.82 29.70
N LYS A 142 3.63 -11.93 29.22
CA LYS A 142 4.75 -11.91 28.26
C LYS A 142 4.25 -11.47 26.90
N VAL A 143 3.20 -12.12 26.38
CA VAL A 143 2.60 -11.75 25.10
C VAL A 143 2.04 -10.33 25.14
N ALA A 144 1.40 -9.94 26.25
CA ALA A 144 0.93 -8.57 26.45
C ALA A 144 2.08 -7.57 26.36
N ARG A 145 3.24 -7.85 26.97
CA ARG A 145 4.42 -6.98 26.90
C ARG A 145 5.03 -6.91 25.51
N GLU A 146 5.10 -8.03 24.80
CA GLU A 146 5.64 -8.09 23.42
C GLU A 146 4.76 -7.31 22.45
N TYR A 147 3.45 -7.58 22.47
CA TYR A 147 2.47 -6.85 21.66
C TYR A 147 2.45 -5.36 22.04
N LYS A 148 2.58 -5.06 23.34
CA LYS A 148 2.73 -3.68 23.82
C LYS A 148 3.97 -3.02 23.19
N SER A 149 5.15 -3.62 23.36
CA SER A 149 6.40 -3.09 22.81
C SER A 149 6.34 -2.85 21.29
N ALA A 150 5.71 -3.78 20.56
CA ALA A 150 5.54 -3.70 19.11
C ALA A 150 4.71 -2.49 18.66
N LEU A 151 3.69 -2.11 19.42
CA LEU A 151 2.73 -1.04 19.09
C LEU A 151 2.89 0.22 19.95
N HIS A 152 4.08 0.45 20.50
CA HIS A 152 4.35 1.59 21.39
C HIS A 152 4.01 2.97 20.80
N ALA A 153 4.01 3.11 19.48
CA ALA A 153 3.62 4.32 18.77
C ALA A 153 2.15 4.75 18.98
N PHE A 154 1.30 3.83 19.44
CA PHE A 154 -0.16 3.98 19.40
C PHE A 154 -0.82 3.97 20.78
N PHE A 155 -0.07 3.86 21.88
CA PHE A 155 -0.68 3.82 23.21
C PHE A 155 -1.27 5.17 23.61
N VAL A 156 -2.45 5.10 24.21
CA VAL A 156 -3.10 6.24 24.84
C VAL A 156 -3.39 5.94 26.31
N SER A 157 -3.29 6.99 27.13
CA SER A 157 -3.46 6.91 28.59
C SER A 157 -4.91 6.97 29.06
N SER A 158 -5.85 7.41 28.21
CA SER A 158 -7.26 7.61 28.57
C SER A 158 -8.23 6.84 27.66
N LEU A 159 -9.35 6.42 28.26
CA LEU A 159 -10.48 5.72 27.64
C LEU A 159 -11.58 6.69 27.15
N ASP A 160 -11.28 7.97 26.97
CA ASP A 160 -12.28 8.98 26.55
C ASP A 160 -12.84 8.77 25.13
N ARG A 161 -12.36 7.74 24.41
CA ARG A 161 -12.86 7.35 23.09
C ARG A 161 -13.59 6.00 23.15
N PRO A 162 -14.66 5.82 22.37
CA PRO A 162 -15.28 4.51 22.20
C PRO A 162 -14.26 3.51 21.65
N VAL A 163 -14.39 2.26 22.08
CA VAL A 163 -13.56 1.15 21.60
C VAL A 163 -14.25 0.53 20.39
N ASP A 164 -13.62 0.63 19.23
CA ASP A 164 -14.16 0.09 17.97
C ASP A 164 -13.92 -1.41 17.87
N THR A 165 -12.79 -1.89 18.39
CA THR A 165 -12.43 -3.32 18.40
C THR A 165 -11.93 -3.77 19.76
N THR A 166 -12.43 -4.91 20.23
CA THR A 166 -11.85 -5.63 21.36
C THR A 166 -11.10 -6.86 20.85
N LEU A 167 -9.80 -6.93 21.13
CA LEU A 167 -8.96 -8.10 20.90
C LEU A 167 -8.72 -8.81 22.24
N LEU A 168 -9.19 -10.06 22.34
CA LEU A 168 -8.96 -10.90 23.51
C LEU A 168 -8.04 -12.06 23.14
N LEU A 169 -7.05 -12.31 23.99
CA LEU A 169 -6.14 -13.43 23.87
C LEU A 169 -6.30 -14.35 25.07
N PHE A 170 -6.58 -15.63 24.81
CA PHE A 170 -6.70 -16.67 25.83
C PHE A 170 -5.74 -17.82 25.55
N PRO A 171 -5.20 -18.51 26.57
CA PRO A 171 -4.62 -19.83 26.38
C PRO A 171 -5.67 -20.77 25.76
N SER A 172 -5.27 -21.56 24.78
CA SER A 172 -6.16 -22.48 24.07
C SER A 172 -6.57 -23.63 25.00
N ALA A 173 -7.87 -23.90 25.09
CA ALA A 173 -8.42 -24.85 26.07
C ALA A 173 -8.07 -26.33 25.76
N ASP A 174 -7.89 -26.68 24.48
CA ASP A 174 -7.60 -28.06 24.07
C ASP A 174 -6.09 -28.36 23.96
N ALA A 175 -5.22 -27.39 24.25
CA ALA A 175 -3.78 -27.60 24.16
C ALA A 175 -3.22 -28.22 25.44
N SER A 176 -2.47 -29.31 25.28
CA SER A 176 -1.73 -29.95 26.39
C SER A 176 -0.54 -29.11 26.89
N SER A 177 -0.16 -28.04 26.16
CA SER A 177 0.90 -27.08 26.51
C SER A 177 0.36 -25.66 26.63
N SER A 178 0.96 -24.86 27.50
CA SER A 178 0.67 -23.42 27.68
C SER A 178 1.17 -22.54 26.53
N GLU A 179 1.53 -23.12 25.39
CA GLU A 179 2.17 -22.45 24.24
C GLU A 179 1.18 -22.17 23.10
N HIS A 180 -0.10 -22.52 23.26
CA HIS A 180 -1.12 -22.30 22.25
C HIS A 180 -2.16 -21.31 22.73
N PHE A 181 -2.63 -20.45 21.82
CA PHE A 181 -3.51 -19.35 22.13
C PHE A 181 -4.65 -19.22 21.13
N ASP A 182 -5.78 -18.74 21.63
CA ASP A 182 -6.96 -18.39 20.86
C ASP A 182 -7.11 -16.86 20.81
N ILE A 183 -7.44 -16.34 19.64
CA ILE A 183 -7.64 -14.90 19.42
C ILE A 183 -9.12 -14.66 19.15
N TYR A 184 -9.72 -13.75 19.92
CA TYR A 184 -11.10 -13.33 19.74
C TYR A 184 -11.16 -11.86 19.35
N VAL A 185 -12.00 -11.56 18.37
CA VAL A 185 -12.29 -10.20 17.89
C VAL A 185 -13.74 -9.89 18.21
N ASN A 186 -13.98 -8.84 19.01
CA ASN A 186 -15.32 -8.44 19.47
C ASN A 186 -16.11 -9.60 20.10
N GLY A 187 -15.40 -10.46 20.85
CA GLY A 187 -15.95 -11.61 21.55
C GLY A 187 -16.22 -12.84 20.68
N ARG A 188 -15.94 -12.79 19.37
CA ARG A 188 -16.03 -13.95 18.47
C ARG A 188 -14.66 -14.55 18.25
N CYS A 189 -14.57 -15.88 18.29
CA CYS A 189 -13.32 -16.58 17.98
C CYS A 189 -12.92 -16.26 16.54
N TYR A 190 -11.67 -15.83 16.36
CA TYR A 190 -11.11 -15.44 15.06
C TYR A 190 -10.01 -16.43 14.64
N TYR A 191 -9.18 -16.84 15.59
CA TYR A 191 -8.24 -17.96 15.42
C TYR A 191 -8.24 -18.87 16.65
N TYR A 192 -7.95 -20.14 16.42
CA TYR A 192 -7.90 -21.17 17.44
C TYR A 192 -6.55 -21.91 17.41
N GLY A 193 -5.99 -22.22 18.59
CA GLY A 193 -4.83 -23.10 18.72
C GLY A 193 -3.55 -22.57 18.06
N ILE A 194 -3.32 -21.25 18.11
CA ILE A 194 -2.13 -20.63 17.53
C ILE A 194 -0.93 -20.85 18.44
N HIS A 195 0.09 -21.54 17.92
CA HIS A 195 1.37 -21.72 18.63
C HIS A 195 2.08 -20.38 18.85
N GLU A 196 2.75 -20.21 20.01
CA GLU A 196 3.41 -18.97 20.45
C GLU A 196 4.37 -18.41 19.39
N GLU A 197 5.11 -19.29 18.69
CA GLU A 197 6.05 -18.90 17.61
C GLU A 197 5.38 -18.14 16.45
N CYS A 198 4.08 -18.33 16.23
CA CYS A 198 3.30 -17.68 15.18
C CYS A 198 2.46 -16.50 15.70
N LEU A 199 2.37 -16.36 17.03
CA LEU A 199 1.32 -15.57 17.66
C LEU A 199 1.45 -14.07 17.41
N LEU A 200 2.63 -13.49 17.63
CA LEU A 200 2.82 -12.05 17.49
C LEU A 200 2.58 -11.55 16.05
N PRO A 201 3.11 -12.20 14.98
CA PRO A 201 2.76 -11.84 13.60
C PRO A 201 1.27 -11.93 13.30
N ILE A 202 0.58 -12.96 13.81
CA ILE A 202 -0.87 -13.12 13.61
C ILE A 202 -1.63 -12.01 14.33
N LEU A 203 -1.30 -11.69 15.59
CA LEU A 203 -1.91 -10.58 16.33
C LEU A 203 -1.72 -9.24 15.61
N LEU A 204 -0.51 -8.96 15.11
CA LEU A 204 -0.22 -7.78 14.31
C LEU A 204 -1.00 -7.79 12.99
N GLY A 205 -1.17 -8.94 12.35
CA GLY A 205 -2.01 -9.12 11.16
C GLY A 205 -3.48 -8.77 11.43
N VAL A 206 -4.07 -9.31 12.51
CA VAL A 206 -5.45 -8.95 12.92
C VAL A 206 -5.54 -7.45 13.19
N THR A 207 -4.57 -6.89 13.89
CA THR A 207 -4.51 -5.44 14.18
C THR A 207 -4.50 -4.63 12.89
N PHE A 208 -3.64 -4.99 11.95
CA PHE A 208 -3.53 -4.36 10.64
C PHE A 208 -4.85 -4.41 9.88
N THR A 209 -5.48 -5.59 9.78
CA THR A 209 -6.77 -5.75 9.10
C THR A 209 -7.85 -4.86 9.71
N ARG A 210 -7.93 -4.79 11.04
CA ARG A 210 -8.94 -3.93 11.71
C ARG A 210 -8.69 -2.45 11.46
N ILE A 211 -7.43 -2.03 11.43
CA ILE A 211 -7.08 -0.64 11.08
C ILE A 211 -7.46 -0.35 9.63
N THR A 212 -7.09 -1.19 8.67
CA THR A 212 -7.33 -0.92 7.25
C THR A 212 -8.81 -0.90 6.89
N GLU A 213 -9.62 -1.75 7.53
CA GLU A 213 -11.09 -1.72 7.40
C GLU A 213 -11.71 -0.38 7.83
N SER A 214 -11.10 0.31 8.80
CA SER A 214 -11.57 1.62 9.27
C SER A 214 -11.20 2.78 8.34
N LEU A 215 -10.14 2.61 7.53
CA LEU A 215 -9.53 3.64 6.69
C LEU A 215 -10.26 3.83 5.34
N THR A 216 -11.60 3.81 5.38
CA THR A 216 -12.45 3.95 4.19
C THR A 216 -12.40 5.34 3.57
N ASP A 217 -11.94 6.35 4.31
CA ASP A 217 -11.78 7.73 3.86
C ASP A 217 -10.34 8.03 3.38
N ARG A 218 -9.50 6.99 3.21
CA ARG A 218 -8.15 7.09 2.65
C ARG A 218 -8.01 6.28 1.37
N LEU A 219 -7.01 6.65 0.59
CA LEU A 219 -6.49 5.85 -0.51
C LEU A 219 -5.18 5.20 -0.06
N LEU A 220 -5.13 3.86 -0.13
CA LEU A 220 -4.06 3.05 0.42
C LEU A 220 -3.16 2.51 -0.69
N PHE A 221 -1.84 2.65 -0.53
CA PHE A 221 -0.83 2.07 -1.42
C PHE A 221 0.15 1.23 -0.62
N HIS A 222 0.57 0.08 -1.15
CA HIS A 222 1.65 -0.70 -0.55
C HIS A 222 2.99 0.02 -0.76
N SER A 223 3.39 0.79 0.25
CA SER A 223 4.49 1.73 0.20
C SER A 223 5.04 1.96 1.59
N ALA A 224 6.37 1.95 1.71
CA ALA A 224 7.01 2.56 2.86
C ALA A 224 6.97 4.09 2.69
N VAL A 225 6.96 4.81 3.81
CA VAL A 225 6.94 6.26 3.86
C VAL A 225 7.89 6.73 4.93
N LEU A 226 8.76 7.66 4.56
CA LEU A 226 9.60 8.41 5.48
C LEU A 226 9.27 9.89 5.38
N GLU A 227 9.57 10.63 6.45
CA GLU A 227 9.51 12.07 6.47
C GLU A 227 10.92 12.65 6.61
N LYS A 228 11.14 13.72 5.84
CA LYS A 228 12.30 14.60 5.94
C LYS A 228 11.80 16.02 5.68
N ASN A 229 12.22 16.98 6.50
CA ASN A 229 11.87 18.39 6.35
C ASN A 229 10.34 18.66 6.25
N ASN A 230 9.53 17.90 6.99
CA ASN A 230 8.06 17.95 6.99
C ASN A 230 7.42 17.57 5.64
N ARG A 231 8.10 16.75 4.84
CA ARG A 231 7.65 16.28 3.51
C ARG A 231 7.79 14.76 3.40
N ALA A 232 6.84 14.11 2.75
CA ALA A 232 6.77 12.65 2.65
C ALA A 232 7.52 12.12 1.43
N ILE A 233 8.35 11.11 1.66
CA ILE A 233 9.06 10.36 0.63
C ILE A 233 8.43 8.98 0.56
N LEU A 234 7.85 8.66 -0.60
CA LEU A 234 7.10 7.42 -0.80
C LEU A 234 7.98 6.41 -1.53
N PHE A 235 7.98 5.18 -1.03
CA PHE A 235 8.67 4.04 -1.62
C PHE A 235 7.67 2.93 -2.01
N PRO A 236 6.81 3.14 -3.02
CA PRO A 236 5.86 2.13 -3.47
C PRO A 236 6.58 0.97 -4.16
N GLY A 237 6.02 -0.23 -4.06
CA GLY A 237 6.52 -1.40 -4.78
C GLY A 237 6.06 -2.72 -4.19
N ASP A 238 6.38 -3.82 -4.86
CA ASP A 238 5.95 -5.15 -4.43
C ASP A 238 6.66 -5.65 -3.17
N ALA A 239 6.09 -6.69 -2.56
CA ALA A 239 6.73 -7.41 -1.47
C ALA A 239 8.09 -7.96 -1.92
N GLY A 240 9.17 -7.61 -1.21
CA GLY A 240 10.53 -8.02 -1.56
C GLY A 240 11.33 -7.01 -2.37
N ALA A 241 10.74 -5.90 -2.81
CA ALA A 241 11.44 -4.83 -3.54
C ALA A 241 12.54 -4.10 -2.73
N GLY A 242 12.62 -4.35 -1.42
CA GLY A 242 13.63 -3.75 -0.52
C GLY A 242 13.11 -2.60 0.35
N LYS A 243 11.83 -2.23 0.24
CA LYS A 243 11.18 -1.11 0.96
C LYS A 243 11.51 -1.06 2.45
N THR A 244 11.20 -2.14 3.19
CA THR A 244 11.41 -2.20 4.64
C THR A 244 12.87 -2.01 5.05
N THR A 245 13.79 -2.66 4.34
CA THR A 245 15.23 -2.53 4.62
C THR A 245 15.73 -1.13 4.32
N LEU A 246 15.27 -0.53 3.21
CA LEU A 246 15.59 0.85 2.84
C LEU A 246 15.04 1.84 3.89
N ALA A 247 13.77 1.72 4.24
CA ALA A 247 13.09 2.57 5.20
C ALA A 247 13.75 2.52 6.58
N ALA A 248 14.01 1.31 7.09
CA ALA A 248 14.71 1.12 8.35
C ALA A 248 16.13 1.72 8.34
N THR A 249 16.85 1.60 7.22
CA THR A 249 18.20 2.16 7.08
C THR A 249 18.19 3.68 7.07
N LEU A 250 17.33 4.29 6.25
CA LEU A 250 17.19 5.75 6.16
C LEU A 250 16.69 6.36 7.48
N ALA A 251 15.81 5.68 8.21
CA ALA A 251 15.39 6.11 9.54
C ALA A 251 16.58 6.24 10.51
N ARG A 252 17.58 5.35 10.41
CA ARG A 252 18.85 5.46 11.18
C ARG A 252 19.76 6.58 10.71
N LYS A 253 19.55 7.09 9.50
CA LYS A 253 20.25 8.24 8.93
C LYS A 253 19.50 9.56 9.14
N GLY A 254 18.55 9.61 10.07
CA GLY A 254 17.91 10.85 10.51
C GLY A 254 16.59 11.19 9.82
N TYR A 255 16.06 10.29 8.99
CA TYR A 255 14.68 10.41 8.47
C TYR A 255 13.69 9.98 9.57
N SER A 256 12.53 10.61 9.64
CA SER A 256 11.47 10.15 10.54
C SER A 256 10.69 9.02 9.88
N PHE A 257 10.43 7.95 10.61
CA PHE A 257 9.66 6.82 10.10
C PHE A 257 8.16 7.11 10.14
N PHE A 258 7.48 7.05 8.99
CA PHE A 258 6.03 7.31 8.89
C PHE A 258 5.21 6.02 8.75
N ALA A 259 5.63 5.13 7.84
CA ALA A 259 5.00 3.83 7.60
C ALA A 259 5.96 2.89 6.85
N ASP A 260 5.71 1.58 6.89
CA ASP A 260 6.42 0.59 6.06
C ASP A 260 5.48 -0.17 5.12
N GLU A 261 4.30 -0.56 5.61
CA GLU A 261 3.38 -1.41 4.86
C GLU A 261 2.40 -0.62 3.99
N LEU A 262 1.94 0.55 4.44
CA LEU A 262 0.90 1.34 3.76
C LEU A 262 1.16 2.84 3.83
N ALA A 263 1.12 3.50 2.66
CA ALA A 263 0.94 4.95 2.59
C ALA A 263 -0.56 5.28 2.68
N LEU A 264 -0.91 6.23 3.54
CA LEU A 264 -2.28 6.70 3.75
C LEU A 264 -2.49 8.06 3.08
N LEU A 265 -2.97 8.08 1.83
CA LEU A 265 -3.28 9.33 1.13
C LEU A 265 -4.69 9.80 1.49
N GLU A 266 -4.83 11.07 1.88
CA GLU A 266 -6.13 11.72 2.07
C GLU A 266 -6.63 12.30 0.73
N PRO A 267 -7.72 11.77 0.13
CA PRO A 267 -8.09 12.10 -1.24
C PRO A 267 -8.51 13.56 -1.48
N ASN A 268 -8.95 14.31 -0.46
CA ASN A 268 -9.33 15.71 -0.64
C ASN A 268 -8.10 16.62 -0.72
N LYS A 269 -7.15 16.46 0.19
CA LYS A 269 -6.02 17.37 0.39
C LYS A 269 -4.72 16.88 -0.24
N GLY A 270 -4.63 15.60 -0.61
CA GLY A 270 -3.40 15.01 -1.14
C GLY A 270 -2.31 14.85 -0.08
N LEU A 271 -2.66 14.84 1.20
CA LEU A 271 -1.70 14.72 2.30
C LEU A 271 -1.52 13.25 2.73
N ILE A 272 -0.32 12.95 3.22
CA ILE A 272 0.04 11.64 3.75
C ILE A 272 -0.10 11.64 5.28
N ALA A 273 -0.89 10.70 5.79
CA ALA A 273 -0.99 10.42 7.22
C ALA A 273 -0.04 9.29 7.64
N PRO A 274 0.48 9.30 8.86
CA PRO A 274 1.38 8.26 9.32
C PRO A 274 0.62 7.00 9.77
N LEU A 275 1.29 5.86 9.65
CA LEU A 275 0.87 4.57 10.19
C LEU A 275 2.11 3.75 10.59
N PRO A 276 2.80 4.12 11.68
CA PRO A 276 4.09 3.54 12.06
C PRO A 276 3.90 2.19 12.75
N LEU A 277 3.39 1.19 12.02
CA LEU A 277 3.32 -0.19 12.49
C LEU A 277 4.73 -0.79 12.56
N PRO A 278 4.95 -1.80 13.43
CA PRO A 278 6.23 -2.50 13.51
C PRO A 278 6.55 -3.22 12.20
N MET A 279 7.82 -3.21 11.83
CA MET A 279 8.32 -3.85 10.63
C MET A 279 8.53 -5.35 10.84
N SER A 280 8.11 -6.16 9.87
CA SER A 280 8.39 -7.60 9.84
C SER A 280 9.68 -7.89 9.06
N ILE A 281 10.82 -7.92 9.76
CA ILE A 281 12.14 -8.10 9.14
C ILE A 281 12.40 -9.58 8.84
N LYS A 282 12.46 -9.95 7.56
CA LYS A 282 12.85 -11.29 7.09
C LYS A 282 14.33 -11.55 7.35
N THR A 283 14.74 -12.82 7.38
CA THR A 283 16.15 -13.24 7.60
C THR A 283 17.16 -12.45 6.76
N SER A 284 16.90 -12.25 5.46
CA SER A 284 17.79 -11.48 4.58
C SER A 284 17.91 -10.01 4.98
N GLY A 285 16.83 -9.41 5.48
CA GLY A 285 16.84 -8.05 6.02
C GLY A 285 17.59 -7.93 7.35
N VAL A 286 17.55 -8.98 8.19
CA VAL A 286 18.27 -9.01 9.47
C VAL A 286 19.78 -8.90 9.24
N GLU A 287 20.33 -9.60 8.25
CA GLU A 287 21.76 -9.56 7.94
C GLU A 287 22.23 -8.14 7.59
N VAL A 288 21.44 -7.41 6.79
CA VAL A 288 21.73 -6.02 6.40
C VAL A 288 21.54 -5.06 7.57
N LEU A 289 20.48 -5.23 8.36
CA LEU A 289 20.10 -4.28 9.40
C LEU A 289 20.82 -4.50 10.74
N ARG A 290 21.46 -5.64 10.97
CA ARG A 290 22.06 -6.00 12.27
C ARG A 290 23.00 -4.92 12.81
N GLN A 291 23.86 -4.34 11.96
CA GLN A 291 24.79 -3.29 12.39
C GLN A 291 24.07 -2.01 12.81
N LEU A 292 22.96 -1.68 12.15
CA LEU A 292 22.15 -0.49 12.40
C LEU A 292 21.14 -0.69 13.55
N TYR A 293 20.72 -1.93 13.77
CA TYR A 293 19.77 -2.33 14.80
C TYR A 293 20.30 -3.55 15.57
N PRO A 294 21.29 -3.37 16.48
CA PRO A 294 21.85 -4.48 17.26
C PRO A 294 20.80 -5.22 18.12
N VAL A 295 19.68 -4.55 18.43
CA VAL A 295 18.53 -5.17 19.11
C VAL A 295 17.97 -6.37 18.34
N LEU A 296 18.16 -6.44 17.02
CA LEU A 296 17.73 -7.57 16.20
C LEU A 296 18.39 -8.88 16.62
N ASP A 297 19.54 -8.88 17.30
CA ASP A 297 20.14 -10.11 17.81
C ASP A 297 19.45 -10.64 19.08
N GLN A 298 18.70 -9.78 19.78
CA GLN A 298 18.06 -10.07 21.05
C GLN A 298 16.56 -10.36 20.92
N VAL A 299 15.90 -9.88 19.84
CA VAL A 299 14.48 -10.13 19.63
C VAL A 299 14.20 -11.56 19.15
N PRO A 300 13.09 -12.19 19.56
CA PRO A 300 12.69 -13.52 19.12
C PRO A 300 12.51 -13.62 17.60
N VAL A 301 12.65 -14.82 17.08
CA VAL A 301 12.24 -15.17 15.72
C VAL A 301 10.82 -15.71 15.79
N TYR A 302 9.94 -15.16 14.97
CA TYR A 302 8.57 -15.65 14.80
C TYR A 302 8.39 -16.25 13.41
N LYS A 303 7.40 -17.11 13.27
CA LYS A 303 7.03 -17.74 12.00
C LYS A 303 5.74 -17.12 11.46
N ARG A 304 5.80 -16.64 10.23
CA ARG A 304 4.60 -16.12 9.52
C ARG A 304 3.76 -17.26 8.95
N ALA A 305 2.51 -16.94 8.61
CA ALA A 305 1.60 -17.87 7.94
C ALA A 305 2.14 -18.44 6.62
N ASP A 306 3.00 -17.70 5.90
CA ASP A 306 3.69 -18.17 4.69
C ASP A 306 4.94 -19.03 4.99
N GLY A 307 5.13 -19.42 6.25
CA GLY A 307 6.25 -20.24 6.73
C GLY A 307 7.58 -19.50 6.88
N LYS A 308 7.64 -18.20 6.54
CA LYS A 308 8.88 -17.43 6.63
C LYS A 308 9.18 -16.99 8.07
N ASN A 309 10.45 -17.05 8.43
CA ASN A 309 10.95 -16.53 9.69
C ASN A 309 11.11 -15.00 9.62
N VAL A 310 10.63 -14.32 10.66
CA VAL A 310 10.72 -12.86 10.79
C VAL A 310 11.10 -12.45 12.20
N LYS A 311 11.70 -11.27 12.32
CA LYS A 311 11.88 -10.54 13.57
C LYS A 311 11.03 -9.28 13.51
N ILE A 312 10.28 -9.02 14.58
CA ILE A 312 9.43 -7.83 14.67
C ILE A 312 10.28 -6.67 15.19
N LEU A 313 10.40 -5.62 14.40
CA LEU A 313 11.17 -4.43 14.72
C LEU A 313 10.22 -3.23 14.87
N PRO A 314 9.96 -2.76 16.10
CA PRO A 314 9.19 -1.54 16.31
C PRO A 314 9.89 -0.34 15.65
N PRO A 315 9.14 0.66 15.14
CA PRO A 315 9.75 1.87 14.60
C PRO A 315 10.49 2.63 15.70
N ILE A 316 11.53 3.37 15.31
CA ILE A 316 12.20 4.28 16.24
C ILE A 316 11.54 5.65 16.10
N LEU A 317 10.89 6.10 17.16
CA LEU A 317 10.24 7.40 17.21
C LEU A 317 11.19 8.38 17.89
N ASN A 318 11.73 9.33 17.13
CA ASN A 318 12.69 10.33 17.63
C ASN A 318 12.03 11.41 18.50
N THR A 319 10.70 11.53 18.46
CA THR A 319 9.88 12.51 19.20
C THR A 319 8.54 11.88 19.59
N ILE A 320 7.73 12.59 20.40
CA ILE A 320 6.33 12.22 20.59
C ILE A 320 5.67 12.23 19.22
N PHE A 321 5.35 11.04 18.72
CA PHE A 321 4.86 10.88 17.37
C PHE A 321 3.40 11.35 17.29
N ASN A 322 3.16 12.41 16.52
CA ASN A 322 1.81 12.94 16.36
C ASN A 322 1.08 12.16 15.24
N LEU A 323 0.22 11.23 15.62
CA LEU A 323 -0.59 10.46 14.67
C LEU A 323 -1.59 11.33 13.87
N ASN A 324 -1.84 12.58 14.27
CA ASN A 324 -2.66 13.52 13.52
C ASN A 324 -1.84 14.37 12.52
N LEU A 325 -0.51 14.21 12.49
CA LEU A 325 0.34 14.90 11.53
C LEU A 325 -0.03 14.45 10.11
N GLN A 326 -0.21 15.41 9.22
CA GLN A 326 -0.43 15.17 7.79
C GLN A 326 0.57 16.03 7.04
N ILE A 327 1.31 15.41 6.11
CA ILE A 327 2.39 16.10 5.37
C ILE A 327 2.21 15.94 3.87
N GLU A 328 2.74 16.90 3.13
CA GLU A 328 2.71 16.88 1.68
C GLU A 328 3.74 15.87 1.14
N PRO A 329 3.43 15.16 0.05
CA PRO A 329 4.41 14.38 -0.69
C PRO A 329 5.54 15.28 -1.24
N ALA A 330 6.74 14.72 -1.31
CA ALA A 330 7.94 15.35 -1.84
C ALA A 330 8.45 14.65 -3.10
N VAL A 331 8.49 13.32 -3.08
CA VAL A 331 9.01 12.50 -4.17
C VAL A 331 8.49 11.07 -4.05
N ILE A 332 8.31 10.42 -5.20
CA ILE A 332 7.94 9.01 -5.31
C ILE A 332 9.13 8.26 -5.89
N VAL A 333 9.66 7.28 -5.17
CA VAL A 333 10.81 6.48 -5.61
C VAL A 333 10.44 5.01 -5.54
N PHE A 334 10.34 4.33 -6.69
CA PHE A 334 10.14 2.88 -6.74
C PHE A 334 11.48 2.19 -6.49
N PRO A 335 11.70 1.56 -5.31
CA PRO A 335 12.94 0.86 -5.03
C PRO A 335 12.93 -0.51 -5.70
N ARG A 336 14.07 -0.91 -6.25
CA ARG A 336 14.32 -2.29 -6.69
C ARG A 336 15.72 -2.70 -6.27
N TYR A 337 15.79 -3.44 -5.16
CA TYR A 337 17.07 -3.99 -4.69
C TYR A 337 17.54 -5.14 -5.59
N ASP A 338 18.75 -5.03 -6.12
CA ASP A 338 19.42 -6.05 -6.92
C ASP A 338 20.92 -6.03 -6.63
N LEU A 339 21.44 -7.08 -5.97
CA LEU A 339 22.87 -7.19 -5.63
C LEU A 339 23.79 -7.20 -6.86
N SER A 340 23.28 -7.64 -8.01
CA SER A 340 24.06 -7.81 -9.24
C SER A 340 24.04 -6.57 -10.14
N ALA A 341 23.08 -5.67 -9.93
CA ALA A 341 22.94 -4.46 -10.71
C ALA A 341 23.88 -3.35 -10.22
N ALA A 342 24.40 -2.58 -11.18
CA ALA A 342 24.94 -1.26 -10.88
C ALA A 342 23.81 -0.37 -10.35
N THR A 343 24.09 0.41 -9.30
CA THR A 343 23.08 1.30 -8.74
C THR A 343 22.78 2.43 -9.73
N GLN A 344 21.52 2.55 -10.14
CA GLN A 344 21.02 3.54 -11.09
C GLN A 344 19.71 4.13 -10.57
N ILE A 345 19.62 5.45 -10.64
CA ILE A 345 18.39 6.20 -10.32
C ILE A 345 18.00 6.97 -11.57
N SER A 346 16.78 6.75 -12.06
CA SER A 346 16.30 7.32 -13.32
C SER A 346 14.89 7.86 -13.18
N PRO A 347 14.54 8.98 -13.85
CA PRO A 347 13.18 9.51 -13.83
C PRO A 347 12.21 8.50 -14.44
N LEU A 348 11.00 8.44 -13.89
CA LEU A 348 9.87 7.72 -14.45
C LEU A 348 8.88 8.69 -15.09
N SER A 349 8.24 8.26 -16.18
CA SER A 349 7.11 9.00 -16.72
C SER A 349 5.95 8.96 -15.74
N LYS A 350 5.06 9.96 -15.81
CA LYS A 350 3.87 10.04 -14.97
C LYS A 350 2.91 8.87 -15.26
N ALA A 351 2.78 8.50 -16.54
CA ALA A 351 1.96 7.36 -16.95
C ALA A 351 2.49 6.03 -16.36
N GLU A 352 3.80 5.79 -16.41
CA GLU A 352 4.38 4.59 -15.80
C GLU A 352 4.22 4.61 -14.26
N THR A 353 4.40 5.77 -13.64
CA THR A 353 4.24 5.96 -12.19
C THR A 353 2.81 5.65 -11.75
N ILE A 354 1.79 6.17 -12.43
CA ILE A 354 0.38 5.86 -12.13
C ILE A 354 0.11 4.37 -12.33
N SER A 355 0.57 3.77 -13.43
CA SER A 355 0.40 2.34 -13.70
C SER A 355 0.94 1.47 -12.54
N ARG A 356 2.16 1.77 -12.07
CA ARG A 356 2.76 1.07 -10.93
C ARG A 356 2.08 1.38 -9.60
N LEU A 357 1.56 2.59 -9.38
CA LEU A 357 0.77 2.90 -8.19
C LEU A 357 -0.56 2.13 -8.17
N VAL A 358 -1.21 2.00 -9.33
CA VAL A 358 -2.42 1.18 -9.48
C VAL A 358 -2.12 -0.28 -9.12
N SER A 359 -1.00 -0.84 -9.60
CA SER A 359 -0.64 -2.24 -9.32
C SER A 359 -0.36 -2.51 -7.84
N VAL A 360 0.05 -1.49 -7.08
CA VAL A 360 0.26 -1.60 -5.61
C VAL A 360 -0.85 -0.96 -4.78
N CYS A 361 -1.96 -0.57 -5.41
CA CYS A 361 -3.13 -0.05 -4.70
C CYS A 361 -3.68 -1.13 -3.76
N SER A 362 -3.75 -0.81 -2.48
CA SER A 362 -4.10 -1.75 -1.40
C SER A 362 -5.45 -1.46 -0.78
N SER A 363 -6.23 -0.57 -1.38
CA SER A 363 -7.59 -0.25 -0.90
C SER A 363 -8.52 -1.42 -1.22
N SER A 364 -9.17 -1.97 -0.18
CA SER A 364 -10.13 -3.06 -0.32
C SER A 364 -11.52 -2.59 -0.74
N ARG A 365 -11.85 -1.32 -0.50
CA ARG A 365 -13.12 -0.73 -0.89
C ARG A 365 -13.20 -0.42 -2.39
N PRO A 366 -14.42 -0.34 -2.95
CA PRO A 366 -14.67 0.36 -4.21
C PRO A 366 -14.04 1.76 -4.24
N LEU A 367 -13.45 2.12 -5.37
CA LEU A 367 -12.88 3.44 -5.57
C LEU A 367 -13.93 4.40 -6.15
N VAL A 368 -13.71 5.69 -5.94
CA VAL A 368 -14.51 6.78 -6.49
C VAL A 368 -13.62 7.70 -7.33
N GLU A 369 -14.23 8.55 -8.16
CA GLU A 369 -13.51 9.50 -9.02
C GLU A 369 -12.47 10.32 -8.25
N GLN A 370 -12.83 10.72 -7.03
CA GLN A 370 -11.95 11.49 -6.16
C GLN A 370 -10.64 10.77 -5.81
N ASP A 371 -10.67 9.44 -5.67
CA ASP A 371 -9.46 8.65 -5.40
C ASP A 371 -8.50 8.71 -6.58
N ILE A 372 -9.05 8.56 -7.79
CA ILE A 372 -8.25 8.61 -9.02
C ILE A 372 -7.70 10.01 -9.23
N ALA A 373 -8.51 11.05 -9.00
CA ALA A 373 -8.05 12.44 -9.04
C ALA A 373 -6.92 12.69 -8.02
N ALA A 374 -7.00 12.13 -6.82
CA ALA A 374 -5.95 12.25 -5.81
C ALA A 374 -4.66 11.52 -6.22
N MET A 375 -4.77 10.33 -6.81
CA MET A 375 -3.63 9.58 -7.36
C MET A 375 -2.95 10.34 -8.50
N ILE A 376 -3.73 10.91 -9.42
CA ILE A 376 -3.22 11.76 -10.51
C ILE A 376 -2.48 12.97 -9.93
N ARG A 377 -3.08 13.72 -9.00
CA ARG A 377 -2.43 14.89 -8.38
C ARG A 377 -1.13 14.52 -7.68
N LEU A 378 -1.13 13.42 -6.90
CA LEU A 378 0.07 12.90 -6.24
C LEU A 378 1.21 12.71 -7.25
N VAL A 379 0.92 12.09 -8.40
CA VAL A 379 1.93 11.82 -9.43
C VAL A 379 2.32 13.08 -10.19
N ASP A 380 1.38 13.89 -10.68
CA ASP A 380 1.67 15.06 -11.51
C ASP A 380 2.47 16.12 -10.75
N GLU A 381 2.14 16.36 -9.48
CA GLU A 381 2.75 17.43 -8.67
C GLU A 381 4.12 17.05 -8.09
N ASN A 382 4.54 15.78 -8.16
CA ASN A 382 5.76 15.31 -7.51
C ASN A 382 6.73 14.63 -8.49
N PRO A 383 8.06 14.78 -8.30
CA PRO A 383 9.02 14.03 -9.08
C PRO A 383 8.92 12.52 -8.80
N CYS A 384 9.14 11.71 -9.84
CA CYS A 384 8.98 10.26 -9.81
C CYS A 384 10.22 9.58 -10.36
N TYR A 385 10.74 8.59 -9.63
CA TYR A 385 11.98 7.89 -9.96
C TYR A 385 11.85 6.38 -9.78
N GLU A 386 12.66 5.65 -10.53
CA GLU A 386 13.04 4.28 -10.20
C GLU A 386 14.46 4.30 -9.64
N ALA A 387 14.67 3.57 -8.55
CA ALA A 387 15.99 3.34 -7.98
C ALA A 387 16.27 1.84 -8.03
N VAL A 388 17.06 1.40 -9.00
CA VAL A 388 17.64 0.06 -9.04
C VAL A 388 18.95 0.13 -8.27
N TYR A 389 19.09 -0.59 -7.16
CA TYR A 389 20.25 -0.39 -6.29
C TYR A 389 20.78 -1.66 -5.65
N SER A 390 22.10 -1.68 -5.48
CA SER A 390 22.85 -2.61 -4.65
C SER A 390 23.45 -1.90 -3.43
N ASP A 391 23.64 -0.57 -3.50
CA ASP A 391 24.14 0.26 -2.42
C ASP A 391 23.07 1.28 -1.96
N ILE A 392 22.65 1.16 -0.69
CA ILE A 392 21.69 2.08 -0.07
C ILE A 392 22.28 3.49 0.10
N ASN A 393 23.60 3.64 0.19
CA ASN A 393 24.22 4.96 0.35
C ASN A 393 23.97 5.86 -0.86
N THR A 394 24.05 5.33 -2.07
CA THR A 394 23.74 6.07 -3.31
C THR A 394 22.30 6.59 -3.32
N VAL A 395 21.34 5.78 -2.84
CA VAL A 395 19.94 6.21 -2.71
C VAL A 395 19.79 7.31 -1.66
N TYR A 396 20.48 7.18 -0.52
CA TYR A 396 20.51 8.22 0.51
C TYR A 396 21.10 9.55 -0.02
N GLU A 397 22.23 9.50 -0.73
CA GLU A 397 22.88 10.69 -1.29
C GLU A 397 21.99 11.37 -2.33
N PHE A 398 21.32 10.61 -3.19
CA PHE A 398 20.34 11.13 -4.12
C PHE A 398 19.19 11.87 -3.43
N LEU A 399 18.66 11.29 -2.34
CA LEU A 399 17.58 11.92 -1.57
C LEU A 399 18.06 13.20 -0.86
N GLU A 400 19.29 13.23 -0.33
CA GLU A 400 19.84 14.44 0.32
C GLU A 400 20.17 15.56 -0.68
N GLN A 401 20.48 15.23 -1.93
CA GLN A 401 20.69 16.22 -2.99
C GLN A 401 19.38 16.84 -3.50
N GLY A 402 18.28 16.08 -3.41
CA GLY A 402 16.95 16.58 -3.73
C GLY A 402 16.48 17.53 -2.63
N ALA A 403 16.51 18.83 -2.90
CA ALA A 403 15.94 19.84 -2.02
C ALA A 403 14.40 19.76 -2.09
N TYR A 404 13.81 18.80 -1.38
CA TYR A 404 12.36 18.59 -1.29
C TYR A 404 11.76 19.10 0.01
#